data_AF-A0A2I1P7U3-F1
#
_entry.id   AF-A0A2I1P7U3-F1
#
_cell.length_a   1.000
_cell.length_b   1.000
_cell.length_c   1.000
_cell.angle_alpha   90.00
_cell.angle_beta   90.00
_cell.angle_gamma   90.00
#
_symmetry.space_group_name_H-M   'P 1'
#
loop_
_entity.id
_entity.type
_entity.pdbx_description
1 polymer ?
#
loop_
_entity_poly.entity_id
_entity_poly.type
_entity_poly.pdbx_seq_one_letter_code
_entity_poly.pdbx_strand_id
1 'polypeptide(L)'
;GDTFWDLVRAGAEDAAKKNNLELRYSSSPQAPDQANLVQNAIDSNVDGLALTMPTPEALGPVAKRAAKADIPVVGLNSGMEHYKKYDVSAFFGQDESVAGERAGERLAKDGAK
;
A
#
# COMPACT_ATOMS: atom_id res chain seq x y z
N GLY A 1 -15.23 6.83 -5.85
CA GLY A 1 -14.18 6.47 -4.87
C GLY A 1 -14.83 5.58 -3.84
N ASP A 2 -14.12 4.57 -3.39
CA ASP A 2 -14.52 3.76 -2.24
C ASP A 2 -14.26 4.57 -0.96
N THR A 3 -15.27 4.67 -0.09
CA THR A 3 -15.23 5.46 1.15
C THR A 3 -14.12 5.03 2.10
N PHE A 4 -13.62 3.79 1.99
CA PHE A 4 -12.44 3.35 2.71
C PHE A 4 -11.21 4.19 2.34
N TRP A 5 -10.98 4.42 1.05
CA TRP A 5 -9.82 5.17 0.56
C TRP A 5 -9.90 6.66 0.88
N ASP A 6 -11.10 7.21 1.05
CA ASP A 6 -11.26 8.58 1.51
C ASP A 6 -10.68 8.77 2.93
N LEU A 7 -10.85 7.78 3.82
CA LEU A 7 -10.27 7.80 5.17
C LEU A 7 -8.74 7.64 5.14
N VAL A 8 -8.24 6.71 4.32
CA VAL A 8 -6.79 6.51 4.16
C VAL A 8 -6.15 7.79 3.63
N ARG A 9 -6.77 8.42 2.63
CA ARG A 9 -6.32 9.69 2.05
C ARG A 9 -6.36 10.82 3.06
N ALA A 10 -7.43 10.95 3.86
CA ALA A 10 -7.51 11.97 4.91
C ALA A 10 -6.35 11.86 5.90
N GLY A 11 -6.01 10.64 6.35
CA GLY A 11 -4.86 10.41 7.23
C GLY A 11 -3.52 10.80 6.57
N ALA A 12 -3.34 10.48 5.29
CA ALA A 12 -2.16 10.85 4.52
C ALA A 12 -2.04 12.38 4.34
N GLU A 13 -3.15 13.06 4.03
CA GLU A 13 -3.20 14.52 3.89
C GLU A 13 -2.87 15.23 5.20
N ASP A 14 -3.37 14.72 6.33
CA ASP A 14 -3.06 15.27 7.66
C ASP A 14 -1.58 15.09 8.02
N ALA A 15 -1.00 13.93 7.72
CA ALA A 15 0.43 13.69 7.89
C ALA A 15 1.27 14.62 7.00
N ALA A 16 0.88 14.79 5.73
CA ALA A 16 1.57 15.67 4.80
C ALA A 16 1.57 17.13 5.28
N LYS A 17 0.41 17.64 5.71
CA LYS A 17 0.28 19.00 6.29
C LYS A 17 1.19 19.19 7.51
N LYS A 18 1.20 18.24 8.44
CA LYS A 18 2.02 18.31 9.67
C LYS A 18 3.53 18.31 9.40
N ASN A 19 3.95 17.66 8.32
CA ASN A 19 5.36 17.50 7.97
C ASN A 19 5.81 18.38 6.80
N ASN A 20 4.96 19.32 6.35
CA ASN A 20 5.23 20.20 5.22
C ASN A 20 5.61 19.44 3.93
N LEU A 21 4.86 18.37 3.61
CA LEU A 21 5.07 17.54 2.43
C LEU A 21 4.02 17.83 1.35
N GLU A 22 4.42 17.75 0.09
CA GLU A 22 3.48 17.66 -1.04
C GLU A 22 2.99 16.21 -1.17
N LEU A 23 1.68 15.98 -1.01
CA LEU A 23 1.10 14.66 -1.25
C LEU A 23 0.59 14.54 -2.69
N ARG A 24 1.19 13.64 -3.47
CA ARG A 24 0.72 13.25 -4.81
C ARG A 24 -0.02 11.92 -4.75
N TYR A 25 -1.33 11.97 -4.54
CA TYR A 25 -2.18 10.76 -4.54
C TYR A 25 -2.56 10.35 -5.97
N SER A 26 -2.35 9.08 -6.31
CA SER A 26 -2.80 8.50 -7.57
C SER A 26 -3.30 7.06 -7.37
N SER A 27 -4.25 6.63 -8.19
CA SER A 27 -4.84 5.29 -8.07
C SER A 27 -5.41 4.82 -9.41
N SER A 28 -5.36 3.51 -9.65
CA SER A 28 -6.06 2.85 -10.77
C SER A 28 -6.66 1.52 -10.29
N PRO A 29 -7.79 1.06 -10.84
CA PRO A 29 -8.33 -0.27 -10.58
C PRO A 29 -7.54 -1.41 -11.23
N GLN A 30 -6.67 -1.11 -12.22
CA GLN A 30 -5.96 -2.12 -13.00
C GLN A 30 -4.48 -2.20 -12.61
N ALA A 31 -3.97 -3.41 -12.39
CA ALA A 31 -2.58 -3.62 -11.98
C ALA A 31 -1.52 -3.05 -12.96
N PRO A 32 -1.68 -3.14 -14.30
CA PRO A 32 -0.72 -2.52 -15.23
C PRO A 32 -0.67 -1.00 -15.09
N ASP A 33 -1.81 -0.35 -14.92
CA ASP A 33 -1.87 1.10 -14.73
C ASP A 33 -1.29 1.51 -13.37
N GLN A 34 -1.53 0.72 -12.31
CA GLN A 34 -0.89 0.93 -11.01
C GLN A 34 0.64 0.86 -11.12
N ALA A 35 1.18 -0.09 -11.89
CA ALA A 35 2.61 -0.18 -12.12
C ALA A 35 3.16 1.06 -12.85
N ASN A 36 2.41 1.58 -13.83
CA ASN A 36 2.75 2.82 -14.54
C ASN A 36 2.72 4.04 -13.61
N LEU A 37 1.76 4.12 -12.67
CA LEU A 37 1.73 5.19 -11.67
C LEU A 37 2.99 5.20 -10.79
N VAL A 38 3.45 4.01 -10.36
CA VAL A 38 4.71 3.90 -9.61
C VAL A 38 5.89 4.31 -10.49
N GLN A 39 5.93 3.89 -11.75
CA GLN A 39 6.99 4.30 -12.67
C GLN A 39 7.02 5.82 -12.87
N ASN A 40 5.87 6.46 -13.04
CA ASN A 40 5.77 7.92 -13.16
C ASN A 40 6.26 8.63 -11.89
N ALA A 41 6.02 8.07 -10.70
CA ALA A 41 6.53 8.62 -9.45
C ALA A 41 8.07 8.51 -9.38
N ILE A 42 8.64 7.38 -9.82
CA ILE A 42 10.11 7.22 -9.95
C ILE A 42 10.66 8.27 -10.92
N ASP A 43 10.06 8.40 -12.10
CA ASP A 43 10.52 9.33 -13.15
C ASP A 43 10.37 10.79 -12.73
N SER A 44 9.43 11.08 -11.81
CA SER A 44 9.24 12.40 -11.19
C SER A 44 10.20 12.67 -10.03
N ASN A 45 11.09 11.73 -9.71
CA ASN A 45 12.09 11.82 -8.63
C ASN A 45 11.48 12.22 -7.28
N VAL A 46 10.41 11.53 -6.86
CA VAL A 46 9.78 11.76 -5.57
C VAL A 46 10.72 11.41 -4.41
N ASP A 47 10.60 12.13 -3.29
CA ASP A 47 11.44 11.90 -2.09
C ASP A 47 11.08 10.61 -1.33
N GLY A 48 9.94 9.99 -1.64
CA GLY A 48 9.47 8.76 -1.02
C GLY A 48 8.19 8.25 -1.64
N LEU A 49 7.91 6.96 -1.43
CA LEU A 49 6.75 6.26 -2.00
C LEU A 49 6.03 5.42 -0.95
N ALA A 50 4.73 5.66 -0.80
CA ALA A 50 3.81 4.75 -0.11
C ALA A 50 2.97 4.01 -1.16
N LEU A 51 3.01 2.67 -1.19
CA LEU A 51 2.26 1.88 -2.17
C LEU A 51 1.44 0.73 -1.57
N THR A 52 0.36 0.39 -2.25
CA THR A 52 -0.39 -0.85 -2.04
C THR A 52 0.08 -1.91 -3.03
N MET A 53 0.06 -3.18 -2.63
CA MET A 53 0.40 -4.31 -3.51
C MET A 53 -0.66 -5.41 -3.47
N PRO A 54 -1.88 -5.17 -4.01
CA PRO A 54 -2.91 -6.20 -4.13
C PRO A 54 -2.53 -7.30 -5.15
N THR A 55 -1.66 -6.97 -6.11
CA THR A 55 -1.11 -7.89 -7.11
C THR A 55 0.43 -7.84 -7.05
N PRO A 56 1.06 -8.49 -6.06
CA PRO A 56 2.49 -8.36 -5.77
C PRO A 56 3.40 -8.73 -6.94
N GLU A 57 3.01 -9.69 -7.78
CA GLU A 57 3.73 -10.09 -8.97
C GLU A 57 3.79 -9.00 -10.04
N ALA A 58 2.77 -8.14 -10.12
CA ALA A 58 2.72 -7.02 -11.04
C ALA A 58 3.42 -5.78 -10.47
N LEU A 59 3.21 -5.48 -9.18
CA LEU A 59 3.69 -4.23 -8.56
C LEU A 59 5.03 -4.35 -7.86
N GLY A 60 5.36 -5.53 -7.33
CA GLY A 60 6.61 -5.78 -6.63
C GLY A 60 7.86 -5.45 -7.46
N PRO A 61 7.95 -5.84 -8.75
CA PRO A 61 9.09 -5.48 -9.57
C PRO A 61 9.32 -3.98 -9.71
N VAL A 62 8.26 -3.16 -9.83
CA VAL A 62 8.41 -1.69 -9.93
C VAL A 62 8.66 -1.05 -8.57
N ALA A 63 8.10 -1.57 -7.48
CA ALA A 63 8.44 -1.15 -6.12
C ALA A 63 9.92 -1.37 -5.81
N LYS A 64 10.46 -2.53 -6.21
CA LYS A 64 11.90 -2.84 -6.09
C LYS A 64 12.76 -1.91 -6.95
N ARG A 65 12.27 -1.47 -8.11
CA ARG A 65 12.97 -0.44 -8.91
C ARG A 65 13.03 0.90 -8.20
N ALA A 66 11.93 1.35 -7.56
CA ALA A 66 11.94 2.57 -6.76
C ALA A 66 12.97 2.50 -5.63
N ALA A 67 12.98 1.41 -4.86
CA ALA A 67 13.96 1.21 -3.80
C ALA A 67 15.42 1.24 -4.30
N LYS A 68 15.67 0.65 -5.48
CA LYS A 68 16.99 0.68 -6.13
C LYS A 68 17.38 2.03 -6.74
N ALA A 69 16.41 2.92 -6.93
CA ALA A 69 16.64 4.31 -7.36
C ALA A 69 16.80 5.24 -6.15
N ASP A 70 17.13 4.70 -4.98
CA ASP A 70 17.28 5.42 -3.71
C ASP A 70 16.03 6.18 -3.24
N ILE A 71 14.84 5.79 -3.72
CA ILE A 71 13.56 6.29 -3.24
C ILE A 71 13.09 5.39 -2.09
N PRO A 72 12.94 5.88 -0.85
CA PRO A 72 12.40 5.10 0.26
C PRO A 72 10.97 4.64 -0.02
N VAL A 73 10.73 3.33 0.11
CA VAL A 73 9.42 2.73 -0.18
C VAL A 73 8.83 2.13 1.09
N VAL A 74 7.56 2.44 1.38
CA VAL A 74 6.75 1.80 2.42
C VAL A 74 5.49 1.18 1.82
N GLY A 75 5.11 0.00 2.32
CA GLY A 75 3.88 -0.67 1.94
C GLY A 75 2.74 -0.32 2.88
N LEU A 76 1.50 -0.31 2.38
CA LEU A 76 0.32 -0.24 3.23
C LEU A 76 -0.85 -1.06 2.67
N ASN A 77 -1.75 -1.46 3.56
CA ASN A 77 -3.01 -2.16 3.27
C ASN A 77 -2.87 -3.55 2.61
N SER A 78 -2.24 -3.66 1.46
CA SER A 78 -2.11 -4.91 0.69
C SER A 78 -0.65 -5.22 0.38
N GLY A 79 -0.28 -6.50 0.48
CA GLY A 79 1.07 -7.01 0.15
C GLY A 79 1.98 -7.28 1.35
N MET A 80 1.41 -7.44 2.55
CA MET A 80 2.16 -7.68 3.80
C MET A 80 3.09 -8.90 3.72
N GLU A 81 2.71 -9.96 3.03
CA GLU A 81 3.53 -11.18 2.95
C GLU A 81 4.71 -11.03 1.97
N HIS A 82 4.68 -10.00 1.11
CA HIS A 82 5.61 -9.88 -0.01
C HIS A 82 6.52 -8.66 0.06
N TYR A 83 6.22 -7.64 0.88
CA TYR A 83 6.92 -6.35 0.83
C TYR A 83 8.45 -6.48 0.98
N LYS A 84 8.93 -7.33 1.90
CA LYS A 84 10.36 -7.57 2.12
C LYS A 84 11.08 -8.15 0.89
N LYS A 85 10.40 -8.96 0.06
CA LYS A 85 10.97 -9.53 -1.17
C LYS A 85 11.34 -8.45 -2.19
N TYR A 86 10.64 -7.32 -2.14
CA TYR A 86 10.75 -6.23 -3.10
C TYR A 86 11.43 -4.99 -2.51
N ASP A 87 12.22 -5.16 -1.45
CA ASP A 87 13.02 -4.11 -0.81
C ASP A 87 12.19 -2.93 -0.29
N VAL A 88 10.90 -3.18 0.01
CA VAL A 88 10.04 -2.23 0.70
C VAL A 88 10.42 -2.23 2.18
N SER A 89 10.72 -1.05 2.72
CA SER A 89 11.39 -0.89 4.02
C SER A 89 10.48 -1.17 5.23
N ALA A 90 9.19 -0.87 5.12
CA ALA A 90 8.21 -1.04 6.18
C ALA A 90 6.84 -1.36 5.59
N PHE A 91 5.93 -1.87 6.43
CA PHE A 91 4.54 -2.15 6.04
C PHE A 91 3.57 -1.69 7.14
N PHE A 92 2.51 -1.00 6.75
CA PHE A 92 1.45 -0.53 7.64
C PHE A 92 0.10 -1.16 7.27
N GLY A 93 -0.41 -2.04 8.13
CA GLY A 93 -1.68 -2.73 7.93
C GLY A 93 -1.88 -3.82 8.97
N GLN A 94 -2.84 -4.70 8.71
CA GLN A 94 -3.13 -5.85 9.57
C GLN A 94 -2.78 -7.16 8.86
N ASP A 95 -2.52 -8.20 9.64
CA ASP A 95 -2.42 -9.56 9.12
C ASP A 95 -3.83 -10.05 8.79
N GLU A 96 -4.15 -10.10 7.50
CA GLU A 96 -5.49 -10.45 7.02
C GLU A 96 -5.83 -11.93 7.28
N SER A 97 -4.84 -12.82 7.34
CA SER A 97 -5.04 -14.24 7.65
C SER A 97 -5.46 -14.40 9.12
N VAL A 98 -4.76 -13.75 10.03
CA VAL A 98 -5.11 -13.72 11.45
C VAL A 98 -6.45 -13.02 11.67
N ALA A 99 -6.70 -11.90 11.00
CA ALA A 99 -7.98 -11.19 11.10
C ALA A 99 -9.15 -12.07 10.64
N GLY A 100 -9.01 -12.76 9.51
CA GLY A 100 -10.00 -13.70 8.99
C GLY A 100 -10.26 -14.88 9.93
N GLU A 101 -9.20 -15.48 10.48
CA GLU A 101 -9.32 -16.55 11.48
C GLU A 101 -10.12 -16.10 12.71
N ARG A 102 -9.77 -14.93 13.29
CA ARG A 102 -10.48 -14.38 14.45
C ARG A 102 -11.93 -14.02 14.15
N ALA A 103 -12.21 -13.51 12.95
CA ALA A 103 -13.57 -13.24 12.51
C ALA A 103 -14.39 -14.55 12.42
N GLY A 104 -13.81 -15.60 11.83
CA GLY A 104 -14.44 -16.93 11.76
C GLY A 104 -14.70 -17.54 13.13
N GLU A 105 -13.72 -17.49 14.04
CA GLU A 105 -13.89 -17.92 15.44
C GLU A 105 -15.03 -17.17 16.13
N ARG A 106 -15.16 -15.86 15.89
CA ARG A 106 -16.23 -15.05 16.46
C ARG A 106 -17.59 -15.45 15.89
N LEU A 107 -17.70 -15.62 14.58
CA LEU A 107 -18.93 -16.05 13.93
C LEU A 107 -19.40 -17.43 14.44
N ALA A 108 -18.48 -18.37 14.62
CA ALA A 108 -18.79 -19.68 15.18
C ALA A 108 -19.31 -19.58 16.63
N LYS A 109 -18.69 -18.72 17.46
CA LYS A 109 -19.17 -18.43 18.84
C LYS A 109 -20.57 -17.81 18.85
N ASP A 110 -20.88 -16.98 17.87
CA ASP A 110 -22.17 -16.31 17.72
C ASP A 110 -23.24 -17.22 17.04
N GLY A 111 -22.88 -18.47 16.67
CA GLY A 111 -23.80 -19.49 16.16
C GLY A 111 -24.04 -19.45 14.64
N ALA A 112 -23.21 -18.73 13.88
CA ALA A 112 -23.23 -18.79 12.43
C ALA A 112 -22.80 -20.20 11.93
N LYS A 113 -23.41 -20.65 10.83
CA LYS A 113 -23.14 -21.95 10.18
C LYS A 113 -22.53 -21.75 8.80
#